data_AF-A0A6I3FSH9-F1
#
_entry.id   AF-A0A6I3FSH9-F1
#
_cell.length_a   1.000
_cell.length_b   1.000
_cell.length_c   1.000
_cell.angle_alpha   90.00
_cell.angle_beta   90.00
_cell.angle_gamma   90.00
#
_symmetry.space_group_name_H-M   'P 1'
#
loop_
_entity.id
_entity.type
_entity.pdbx_description
1 polymer ?
#
loop_
_entity_poly.entity_id
_entity_poly.type
_entity_poly.pdbx_seq_one_letter_code
_entity_poly.pdbx_strand_id
1 'polypeptide(L)'
;MGVVELSSGDTAWVLMSSAMVLLMTPGLAFFYGGMVRTKSVLNMMMMSMITIGIVSILWVIYGFELAFGYEADSAWYGNLSLSGLGGHVNDLTNNGGIYPIPLLVFAAFQLMFAIITPALISG
;
A
#
# COMPACT_ATOMS: atom_id res chain seq x y z
N MET A 1 -0.20 27.08 17.24
CA MET A 1 -0.43 25.99 16.26
C MET A 1 -1.22 24.92 16.98
N GLY A 2 -2.37 24.49 16.45
CA GLY A 2 -3.18 23.46 17.10
C GLY A 2 -2.40 22.16 17.16
N VAL A 3 -2.41 21.50 18.32
CA VAL A 3 -1.88 20.16 18.46
C VAL A 3 -2.69 19.26 17.51
N VAL A 4 -2.01 18.55 16.61
CA VAL A 4 -2.68 17.57 15.75
C VAL A 4 -2.97 16.35 16.62
N GLU A 5 -4.25 16.15 16.94
CA GLU A 5 -4.70 15.00 17.71
C GLU A 5 -5.17 13.87 16.79
N LEU A 6 -5.05 12.64 17.27
CA LEU A 6 -5.48 11.45 16.54
C LEU A 6 -6.99 11.47 16.31
N SER A 7 -7.41 11.36 15.04
CA SER A 7 -8.81 11.29 14.65
C SER A 7 -9.22 9.84 14.41
N SER A 8 -10.06 9.30 15.29
CA SER A 8 -10.59 7.94 15.15
C SER A 8 -11.48 7.78 13.91
N GLY A 9 -12.24 8.83 13.55
CA GLY A 9 -13.08 8.86 12.35
C GLY A 9 -12.26 8.78 11.06
N ASP A 10 -11.20 9.60 10.96
CA ASP A 10 -10.32 9.59 9.79
C ASP A 10 -9.56 8.27 9.69
N THR A 11 -9.08 7.76 10.82
CA THR A 11 -8.40 6.47 10.90
C THR A 11 -9.31 5.32 10.42
N ALA A 12 -10.55 5.27 10.91
CA ALA A 12 -11.52 4.26 10.50
C ALA A 12 -11.85 4.35 9.00
N TRP A 13 -11.99 5.57 8.48
CA TRP A 13 -12.25 5.80 7.06
C TRP A 13 -11.09 5.34 6.17
N VAL A 14 -9.84 5.61 6.56
CA VAL A 14 -8.67 5.16 5.79
C VAL A 14 -8.50 3.65 5.85
N LEU A 15 -8.78 3.00 6.98
CA LEU A 15 -8.80 1.54 7.09
C LEU A 15 -9.87 0.91 6.18
N MET A 16 -11.09 1.46 6.19
CA MET A 16 -12.16 1.00 5.31
C MET A 16 -11.79 1.22 3.83
N SER A 17 -11.21 2.38 3.51
CA SER A 17 -10.71 2.67 2.17
C SER A 17 -9.63 1.70 1.73
N SER A 18 -8.71 1.33 2.62
CA SER A 18 -7.68 0.31 2.35
C SER A 18 -8.30 -1.04 2.01
N ALA A 19 -9.32 -1.48 2.76
CA ALA A 19 -10.03 -2.72 2.49
C ALA A 19 -10.74 -2.70 1.11
N MET A 20 -11.33 -1.55 0.75
CA MET A 20 -11.95 -1.37 -0.57
C MET A 20 -10.93 -1.45 -1.71
N VAL A 21 -9.75 -0.84 -1.56
CA VAL A 21 -8.68 -0.92 -2.57
C VAL A 21 -8.11 -2.34 -2.67
N LEU A 22 -7.93 -3.03 -1.54
CA LEU A 22 -7.48 -4.43 -1.55
C LEU A 22 -8.42 -5.31 -2.36
N LEU A 23 -9.74 -5.12 -2.23
CA LEU A 23 -10.76 -5.87 -2.96
C LEU A 23 -10.67 -5.70 -4.48
N MET A 24 -10.06 -4.61 -4.97
CA MET A 24 -9.84 -4.42 -6.40
C MET A 24 -8.87 -5.47 -6.97
N THR A 25 -7.89 -5.97 -6.20
CA THR A 25 -6.90 -6.95 -6.69
C THR A 25 -7.53 -8.30 -7.09
N PRO A 26 -8.36 -8.96 -6.26
CA PRO A 26 -9.13 -10.13 -6.70
C PRO A 26 -10.21 -9.76 -7.72
N GLY A 27 -10.77 -8.54 -7.67
CA GLY A 27 -11.66 -8.03 -8.72
C GLY A 27 -11.01 -8.04 -10.11
N LEU A 28 -9.76 -7.59 -10.21
CA LEU A 28 -8.95 -7.65 -11.42
C LEU A 28 -8.63 -9.08 -11.83
N ALA A 29 -8.34 -9.96 -10.88
CA ALA A 29 -8.12 -11.39 -11.15
C ALA A 29 -9.36 -12.05 -11.81
N PHE A 30 -10.57 -11.67 -11.42
CA PHE A 30 -11.77 -12.14 -12.13
C PHE A 30 -11.97 -11.45 -13.47
N PHE A 31 -11.71 -10.14 -13.53
CA PHE A 31 -11.86 -9.33 -14.74
C PHE A 31 -10.95 -9.81 -15.88
N TYR A 32 -9.63 -9.84 -15.67
CA TYR A 32 -8.67 -10.36 -16.64
C TYR A 32 -8.85 -11.87 -16.86
N GLY A 33 -9.36 -12.59 -15.85
CA GLY A 33 -9.59 -14.04 -15.91
C GLY A 33 -10.68 -14.37 -16.91
N GLY A 34 -11.73 -13.55 -16.97
CA GLY A 34 -12.80 -13.66 -17.96
C GLY A 34 -12.38 -13.30 -19.39
N MET A 35 -11.28 -12.54 -19.56
CA MET A 35 -10.80 -12.12 -20.88
C MET A 35 -9.76 -13.07 -21.50
N VAL A 36 -9.14 -13.94 -20.71
CA VAL A 36 -8.15 -14.91 -21.20
C VAL A 36 -8.77 -16.26 -21.56
N ARG A 37 -8.07 -17.05 -22.38
CA ARG A 37 -8.49 -18.41 -22.72
C ARG A 37 -8.56 -19.29 -21.47
N THR A 38 -9.52 -20.22 -21.43
CA THR A 38 -9.78 -21.13 -20.27
C THR A 38 -8.52 -21.80 -19.72
N LYS A 39 -7.60 -22.22 -20.60
CA LYS A 39 -6.33 -22.86 -20.21
C LYS A 39 -5.35 -21.94 -19.46
N SER A 40 -5.55 -20.63 -19.53
CA SER A 40 -4.66 -19.60 -18.97
C SER A 40 -5.29 -18.85 -17.80
N VAL A 41 -6.58 -19.07 -17.50
CA VAL A 41 -7.31 -18.38 -16.42
C VAL A 41 -6.64 -18.61 -15.06
N LEU A 42 -6.28 -19.86 -14.76
CA LEU A 42 -5.64 -20.20 -13.48
C LEU A 42 -4.30 -19.47 -13.31
N ASN A 43 -3.48 -19.43 -14.37
CA ASN A 43 -2.20 -18.71 -14.33
C ASN A 43 -2.40 -17.21 -14.10
N MET A 44 -3.37 -16.61 -14.78
CA MET A 44 -3.67 -15.19 -14.63
C MET A 44 -4.15 -14.88 -13.20
N MET A 45 -5.12 -15.65 -12.67
CA MET A 45 -5.60 -15.47 -11.30
C MET A 45 -4.48 -15.66 -10.27
N MET A 46 -3.58 -16.63 -10.48
CA MET A 46 -2.43 -16.83 -9.60
C MET A 46 -1.46 -15.64 -9.63
N MET A 47 -1.16 -15.09 -10.81
CA MET A 47 -0.29 -13.90 -10.91
C MET A 47 -0.86 -12.73 -10.11
N SER A 48 -2.16 -12.45 -10.21
CA SER A 48 -2.81 -11.37 -9.45
C SER A 48 -2.88 -11.62 -7.94
N MET A 49 -2.95 -12.88 -7.48
CA MET A 49 -2.97 -13.19 -6.05
C MET A 49 -1.57 -13.20 -5.43
N ILE A 50 -0.55 -13.64 -6.19
CA ILE A 50 0.84 -13.69 -5.73
C ILE A 50 1.40 -12.28 -5.50
N THR A 51 0.97 -11.27 -6.27
CA THR A 51 1.40 -9.88 -6.08
C THR A 51 1.02 -9.36 -4.70
N ILE A 52 -0.13 -9.76 -4.14
CA ILE A 52 -0.52 -9.39 -2.76
C ILE A 52 0.57 -9.79 -1.77
N GLY A 53 1.07 -11.02 -1.86
CA GLY A 53 2.10 -11.54 -0.95
C GLY A 53 3.47 -10.90 -1.18
N ILE A 54 3.96 -10.94 -2.43
CA ILE A 54 5.31 -10.46 -2.76
C ILE A 54 5.44 -8.97 -2.50
N VAL A 55 4.48 -8.16 -2.96
CA VAL A 55 4.54 -6.71 -2.81
C VAL A 55 4.40 -6.32 -1.34
N SER A 56 3.55 -6.99 -0.55
CA SER A 56 3.43 -6.70 0.88
C SER A 56 4.76 -6.89 1.62
N ILE A 57 5.50 -7.95 1.29
CA ILE A 57 6.82 -8.20 1.90
C ILE A 57 7.82 -7.11 1.49
N LEU A 58 7.93 -6.82 0.19
CA LEU A 58 8.85 -5.78 -0.30
C LEU A 58 8.51 -4.40 0.28
N TRP A 59 7.22 -4.10 0.41
CA TRP A 59 6.72 -2.85 0.98
C TRP A 59 7.18 -2.64 2.42
N VAL A 60 7.01 -3.67 3.26
CA VAL A 60 7.42 -3.61 4.67
C VAL A 60 8.93 -3.61 4.81
N ILE A 61 9.70 -4.27 3.94
CA ILE A 61 11.16 -4.27 4.05
C ILE A 61 11.74 -2.89 3.71
N TYR A 62 11.38 -2.33 2.55
CA TYR A 62 11.95 -1.05 2.09
C TYR A 62 11.00 -0.20 1.22
N GLY A 63 9.94 -0.78 0.65
CA GLY A 63 9.12 -0.09 -0.35
C GLY A 63 8.41 1.15 0.20
N PHE A 64 7.92 1.10 1.45
CA PHE A 64 7.33 2.27 2.09
C PHE A 64 8.33 3.42 2.24
N GLU A 65 9.53 3.13 2.73
CA GLU A 65 10.57 4.12 3.00
C GLU A 65 11.14 4.72 1.72
N LEU A 66 11.27 3.90 0.68
CA LEU A 66 11.67 4.35 -0.65
C LEU A 66 10.65 5.33 -1.26
N ALA A 67 9.36 5.19 -0.95
CA ALA A 67 8.31 6.02 -1.52
C ALA A 67 7.96 7.24 -0.65
N PHE A 68 7.94 7.07 0.68
CA PHE A 68 7.39 8.02 1.64
C PHE A 68 8.33 8.35 2.81
N GLY A 69 9.58 7.86 2.79
CA GLY A 69 10.59 8.23 3.79
C GLY A 69 10.89 9.72 3.76
N TYR A 70 10.71 10.40 4.90
CA TYR A 70 10.77 11.86 4.97
C TYR A 70 12.21 12.42 5.02
N GLU A 71 13.20 11.60 5.39
CA GLU A 71 14.61 12.01 5.56
C GLU A 71 15.43 11.97 4.27
N ALA A 72 14.76 12.01 3.13
CA ALA A 72 15.39 11.93 1.82
C ALA A 72 15.97 13.26 1.35
N ASP A 73 17.24 13.28 0.97
CA ASP A 73 17.88 14.42 0.28
C ASP A 73 17.52 14.51 -1.22
N SER A 74 16.47 13.81 -1.64
CA SER A 74 16.06 13.64 -3.04
C SER A 74 14.60 14.05 -3.25
N ALA A 75 14.34 14.75 -4.36
CA ALA A 75 12.98 15.07 -4.79
C ALA A 75 12.28 13.90 -5.53
N TRP A 76 13.02 12.84 -5.87
CA TRP A 76 12.54 11.77 -6.76
C TRP A 76 12.20 10.46 -6.03
N TYR A 77 12.80 10.26 -4.86
CA TYR A 77 12.62 9.08 -4.03
C TYR A 77 12.75 9.50 -2.57
N GLY A 78 12.15 8.71 -1.68
CA GLY A 78 12.32 8.80 -0.24
C GLY A 78 13.72 8.33 0.17
N ASN A 79 13.82 7.40 1.11
CA ASN A 79 15.10 6.95 1.63
C ASN A 79 15.44 5.52 1.17
N LEU A 80 16.72 5.24 0.95
CA LEU A 80 17.25 3.93 0.54
C LEU A 80 17.71 3.13 1.77
N SER A 81 16.78 2.89 2.68
CA SER A 81 17.02 2.16 3.93
C SER A 81 15.88 1.17 4.21
N LEU A 82 16.04 0.36 5.26
CA LEU A 82 14.95 -0.50 5.73
C LEU A 82 13.88 0.36 6.39
N SER A 83 12.61 0.03 6.16
CA SER A 83 11.51 0.90 6.57
C SER A 83 11.34 1.12 8.07
N GLY A 84 11.81 0.16 8.89
CA GLY A 84 11.66 0.25 10.33
C GLY A 84 10.21 0.40 10.82
N LEU A 85 9.20 0.11 9.99
CA LEU A 85 7.77 0.38 10.29
C LEU A 85 7.30 -0.15 11.65
N GLY A 86 7.90 -1.25 12.14
CA GLY A 86 7.60 -1.79 13.47
C GLY A 86 7.98 -0.88 14.65
N GLY A 87 8.87 0.09 14.45
CA GLY A 87 9.22 1.12 15.45
C GLY A 87 8.29 2.32 15.47
N HIS A 88 7.51 2.54 14.40
CA HIS A 88 6.71 3.75 14.19
C HIS A 88 5.22 3.58 14.59
N VAL A 89 4.94 2.72 15.58
CA VAL A 89 3.56 2.35 15.97
C VAL A 89 2.77 3.54 16.53
N ASN A 90 3.45 4.45 17.19
CA ASN A 90 2.83 5.61 17.85
C ASN A 90 2.94 6.90 17.02
N ASP A 91 3.50 6.82 15.82
CA ASP A 91 3.79 7.99 15.01
C ASP A 91 2.58 8.40 14.18
N LEU A 92 2.39 9.71 14.08
CA LEU A 92 1.43 10.30 13.16
C LEU A 92 2.02 10.36 11.75
N THR A 93 1.15 10.28 10.75
CA THR A 93 1.56 10.39 9.35
C THR A 93 2.10 11.79 9.08
N ASN A 94 3.30 11.87 8.50
CA ASN A 94 3.91 13.11 8.04
C ASN A 94 4.28 12.98 6.57
N ASN A 95 3.58 13.73 5.71
CA ASN A 95 3.86 13.76 4.27
C ASN A 95 3.62 15.18 3.73
N GLY A 96 4.57 16.08 3.96
CA GLY A 96 4.39 17.52 3.69
C GLY A 96 3.51 18.25 4.72
N GLY A 97 3.18 17.59 5.83
CA GLY A 97 2.31 18.05 6.91
C GLY A 97 1.93 16.90 7.84
N ILE A 98 1.62 17.20 9.11
CA ILE A 98 1.19 16.20 10.10
C ILE A 98 -0.31 15.97 9.95
N TYR A 99 -0.70 14.72 9.70
CA TYR A 99 -2.09 14.30 9.56
C TYR A 99 -2.58 13.56 10.82
N PRO A 100 -3.87 13.66 11.17
CA PRO A 100 -4.44 13.06 12.39
C PRO A 100 -4.69 11.54 12.26
N ILE A 101 -3.83 10.82 11.53
CA ILE A 101 -3.92 9.37 11.29
C ILE A 101 -2.58 8.68 11.59
N PRO A 102 -2.58 7.44 12.14
CA PRO A 102 -1.35 6.72 12.40
C PRO A 102 -0.56 6.44 11.11
N LEU A 103 0.78 6.52 11.19
CA LEU A 103 1.66 6.24 10.06
C LEU A 103 1.42 4.84 9.47
N LEU A 104 1.20 3.85 10.33
CA LEU A 104 0.92 2.47 9.91
C LEU A 104 -0.37 2.35 9.08
N VAL A 105 -1.39 3.17 9.38
CA VAL A 105 -2.65 3.17 8.61
C VAL A 105 -2.44 3.80 7.24
N PHE A 106 -1.66 4.88 7.18
CA PHE A 106 -1.24 5.45 5.90
C PHE A 106 -0.38 4.47 5.09
N ALA A 107 0.58 3.79 5.71
CA ALA A 107 1.42 2.78 5.07
C ALA A 107 0.60 1.60 4.52
N ALA A 108 -0.41 1.15 5.26
CA ALA A 108 -1.33 0.10 4.81
C ALA A 108 -2.18 0.57 3.63
N PHE A 109 -2.69 1.80 3.64
CA PHE A 109 -3.45 2.36 2.53
C PHE A 109 -2.61 2.42 1.24
N GLN A 110 -1.38 2.92 1.34
CA GLN A 110 -0.47 3.02 0.20
C GLN A 110 0.00 1.65 -0.33
N LEU A 111 0.17 0.67 0.55
CA LEU A 111 0.46 -0.72 0.18
C LEU A 111 -0.58 -1.28 -0.78
N MET A 112 -1.86 -0.92 -0.64
CA MET A 112 -2.91 -1.42 -1.55
C MET A 112 -2.71 -0.92 -2.98
N PHE A 113 -2.23 0.32 -3.16
CA PHE A 113 -1.87 0.86 -4.47
C PHE A 113 -0.59 0.22 -5.01
N ALA A 114 0.38 -0.05 -4.14
CA ALA A 114 1.57 -0.78 -4.52
C ALA A 114 1.23 -2.19 -5.02
N ILE A 115 0.26 -2.89 -4.40
CA ILE A 115 -0.19 -4.24 -4.79
C ILE A 115 -0.90 -4.24 -6.15
N ILE A 116 -1.84 -3.32 -6.37
CA ILE A 116 -2.69 -3.35 -7.57
C ILE A 116 -1.91 -3.00 -8.85
N THR A 117 -0.85 -2.19 -8.73
CA THR A 117 -0.06 -1.70 -9.87
C THR A 117 0.60 -2.83 -10.69
N PRO A 118 1.39 -3.76 -10.12
CA PRO A 118 1.92 -4.89 -10.86
C PRO A 118 0.84 -5.90 -11.26
N ALA A 119 -0.26 -6.01 -10.49
CA ALA A 119 -1.38 -6.88 -10.86
C ALA A 119 -2.01 -6.45 -12.21
N LEU A 120 -2.12 -5.14 -12.46
CA LEU A 120 -2.59 -4.57 -13.73
C LEU A 120 -1.64 -4.83 -14.92
N ILE A 121 -0.34 -5.01 -14.66
CA ILE A 121 0.64 -5.31 -15.71
C ILE A 121 0.62 -6.82 -16.05
N SER A 122 0.32 -7.66 -15.06
CA SER A 122 0.34 -9.12 -15.20
C SER A 122 -0.94 -9.75 -15.77
N GLY A 123 -2.08 -9.08 -15.61
CA GLY A 123 -3.40 -9.53 -16.08
C GLY A 123 -3.67 -9.15 -17.53
#